data_AF-A0A2J6IVX2-F1
#
_entry.id   AF-A0A2J6IVX2-F1
#
_cell.length_a   1.000
_cell.length_b   1.000
_cell.length_c   1.000
_cell.angle_alpha   90.00
_cell.angle_beta   90.00
_cell.angle_gamma   90.00
#
_symmetry.space_group_name_H-M   'P 1'
#
loop_
_entity.id
_entity.type
_entity.pdbx_description
1 polymer ?
#
loop_
_entity_poly.entity_id
_entity_poly.type
_entity_poly.pdbx_seq_one_letter_code
_entity_poly.pdbx_strand_id
1 'polypeptide(L)'
;MNRVLTYNAISVKGLDKFSRDKYEVASELGSPDAIMLRSHVLAPDDIGETVKAIGRAGAGVNNIPVESCTERGIVVFNAPGANANAVKELVVAALLMSTRDIFGGVEFVKSEGQGKSPEELHKIVEAGKKKYGGSELKGKTLGVVGLGAIGSLVAETGLMLGMEVYGYDPALSVEAAWRLSSDVQRVENMQSLLSKSDFVSLHLPVLEATRNLINKELVESFKPGAKLLNFSREKLVDTEAIIYGLDSGKVSQYLSDFPIPELLERDDVMQIPHLGASTAEAEENCAIMVADQLIDFIENGNIKNSVNFPNIALERTSGYRIAFSNRNVPKMLNSVLSVLADRDINVIDMINKSRDEVAYNIIDVEQEPTAELIAELEAIEGVINVRVI
;
A
#
# COMPACT_ATOMS: atom_id res chain seq x y z
N MET A 1 23.14 -15.07 15.94
CA MET A 1 21.74 -15.36 15.55
C MET A 1 20.98 -14.06 15.65
N ASN A 2 20.32 -13.64 14.58
CA ASN A 2 19.54 -12.40 14.54
C ASN A 2 18.20 -12.61 15.25
N ARG A 3 17.74 -11.63 16.02
CA ARG A 3 16.56 -11.77 16.89
C ARG A 3 15.43 -10.87 16.39
N VAL A 4 14.26 -11.44 16.11
CA VAL A 4 13.09 -10.73 15.59
C VAL A 4 11.94 -10.81 16.59
N LEU A 5 11.62 -9.67 17.20
CA LEU A 5 10.47 -9.53 18.09
C LEU A 5 9.19 -9.36 17.28
N THR A 6 8.17 -10.15 17.55
CA THR A 6 6.89 -10.07 16.86
C THR A 6 5.79 -9.50 17.74
N TYR A 7 4.98 -8.58 17.20
CA TYR A 7 3.72 -8.16 17.80
C TYR A 7 2.53 -8.59 16.94
N ASN A 8 1.37 -8.79 17.57
CA ASN A 8 0.16 -9.35 16.95
C ASN A 8 0.33 -10.81 16.48
N ALA A 9 -0.77 -11.41 16.02
CA ALA A 9 -0.69 -12.65 15.25
C ALA A 9 -0.14 -12.33 13.84
N ILE A 10 1.05 -12.83 13.55
CA ILE A 10 1.69 -12.77 12.23
C ILE A 10 1.47 -14.10 11.52
N SER A 11 1.24 -14.06 10.20
CA SER A 11 1.10 -15.29 9.41
C SER A 11 2.33 -16.18 9.52
N VAL A 12 2.10 -17.47 9.74
CA VAL A 12 3.14 -18.51 9.80
C VAL A 12 3.98 -18.51 8.51
N LYS A 13 3.38 -18.32 7.33
CA LYS A 13 4.12 -18.26 6.06
C LYS A 13 5.12 -17.12 6.01
N GLY A 14 4.83 -15.99 6.67
CA GLY A 14 5.78 -14.89 6.81
C GLY A 14 6.89 -15.20 7.82
N LEU A 15 6.54 -15.84 8.95
CA LEU A 15 7.52 -16.24 9.97
C LEU A 15 8.48 -17.33 9.47
N ASP A 16 8.01 -18.27 8.66
CA ASP A 16 8.80 -19.36 8.09
C ASP A 16 9.87 -18.88 7.09
N LYS A 17 9.82 -17.61 6.68
CA LYS A 17 10.89 -16.98 5.89
C LYS A 17 12.18 -16.79 6.70
N PHE A 18 12.07 -16.62 8.01
CA PHE A 18 13.21 -16.51 8.90
C PHE A 18 13.78 -17.91 9.18
N SER A 19 14.92 -18.21 8.57
CA SER A 19 15.55 -19.52 8.72
C SER A 19 16.04 -19.75 10.16
N ARG A 20 15.71 -20.91 10.74
CA ARG A 20 15.93 -21.21 12.17
C ARG A 20 17.40 -21.34 12.57
N ASP A 21 18.32 -21.49 11.62
CA ASP A 21 19.77 -21.50 11.82
C ASP A 21 20.35 -20.09 12.00
N LYS A 22 19.69 -19.08 11.42
CA LYS A 22 20.14 -17.68 11.47
C LYS A 22 19.29 -16.79 12.37
N TYR A 23 18.04 -17.16 12.62
CA TYR A 23 17.05 -16.30 13.28
C TYR A 23 16.39 -16.94 14.51
N GLU A 24 16.20 -16.12 15.55
CA GLU A 24 15.29 -16.35 16.66
C GLU A 24 14.07 -15.44 16.49
N VAL A 25 12.86 -16.01 16.41
CA VAL A 25 11.63 -15.23 16.24
C VAL A 25 10.67 -15.57 17.36
N ALA A 26 10.27 -14.57 18.15
CA ALA A 26 9.35 -14.77 19.27
C ALA A 26 8.58 -13.49 19.62
N SER A 27 7.47 -13.65 20.35
CA SER A 27 6.66 -12.54 20.87
C SER A 27 7.23 -11.92 22.15
N GLU A 28 8.23 -12.57 22.76
CA GLU A 28 8.92 -12.10 23.96
C GLU A 28 10.43 -12.32 23.76
N LEU A 29 11.17 -11.24 23.49
CA LEU A 29 12.61 -11.26 23.30
C LEU A 29 13.22 -10.01 23.93
N GLY A 30 14.28 -10.18 24.71
CA GLY A 30 15.12 -9.06 25.15
C GLY A 30 16.14 -8.69 24.07
N SER A 31 16.38 -7.40 23.83
CA SER A 31 17.36 -6.91 22.85
C SER A 31 17.19 -7.47 21.42
N PRO A 32 16.04 -7.24 20.75
CA PRO A 32 15.84 -7.69 19.37
C PRO A 32 16.61 -6.84 18.35
N ASP A 33 17.10 -7.49 17.29
CA ASP A 33 17.70 -6.82 16.12
C ASP A 33 16.64 -6.19 15.20
N ALA A 34 15.45 -6.76 15.16
CA ALA A 34 14.33 -6.25 14.38
C ALA A 34 12.98 -6.48 15.06
N ILE A 35 12.00 -5.66 14.70
CA ILE A 35 10.61 -5.81 15.14
C ILE A 35 9.74 -6.08 13.92
N MET A 36 8.82 -7.04 14.01
CA MET A 36 7.79 -7.30 13.00
C MET A 36 6.40 -7.18 13.63
N LEU A 37 5.51 -6.38 13.05
CA LEU A 37 4.20 -6.08 13.64
C LEU A 37 3.10 -5.85 12.61
N ARG A 38 1.85 -5.75 13.08
CA ARG A 38 0.69 -5.35 12.25
C ARG A 38 0.08 -4.04 12.72
N SER A 39 -0.90 -4.12 13.62
CA SER A 39 -1.70 -3.00 14.12
C SER A 39 -1.29 -2.55 15.52
N HIS A 40 -0.40 -3.28 16.18
CA HIS A 40 0.16 -2.87 17.47
C HIS A 40 0.80 -1.48 17.37
N VAL A 41 0.52 -0.61 18.34
CA VAL A 41 1.05 0.75 18.39
C VAL A 41 2.34 0.74 19.18
N LEU A 42 3.44 1.14 18.54
CA LEU A 42 4.72 1.34 19.20
C LEU A 42 4.86 2.79 19.66
N ALA A 43 5.22 2.98 20.92
CA ALA A 43 5.83 4.21 21.41
C ALA A 43 7.35 4.20 21.16
N PRO A 44 8.02 5.36 21.13
CA PRO A 44 9.49 5.41 21.01
C PRO A 44 10.23 4.57 22.05
N ASP A 45 9.72 4.53 23.28
CA ASP A 45 10.31 3.81 24.42
C ASP A 45 10.19 2.27 24.28
N ASP A 46 9.26 1.78 23.45
CA ASP A 46 9.13 0.35 23.17
C ASP A 46 10.26 -0.18 22.27
N ILE A 47 11.01 0.72 21.62
CA ILE A 47 12.03 0.39 20.62
C ILE A 47 13.40 0.41 21.30
N GLY A 48 13.90 -0.78 21.66
CA GLY A 48 15.22 -0.94 22.29
C GLY A 48 16.41 -0.50 21.41
N GLU A 49 17.57 -0.28 22.03
CA GLU A 49 18.78 0.26 21.37
C GLU A 49 19.36 -0.66 20.28
N THR A 50 19.11 -1.97 20.37
CA THR A 50 19.62 -2.98 19.42
C THR A 50 18.81 -3.08 18.13
N VAL A 51 17.63 -2.46 18.08
CA VAL A 51 16.73 -2.55 16.93
C VAL A 51 17.33 -1.80 15.74
N LYS A 52 17.53 -2.52 14.64
CA LYS A 52 18.06 -2.01 13.36
C LYS A 52 16.95 -1.73 12.35
N ALA A 53 15.85 -2.49 12.41
CA ALA A 53 14.73 -2.34 11.49
C ALA A 53 13.38 -2.72 12.11
N ILE A 54 12.31 -2.12 11.59
CA ILE A 54 10.93 -2.41 11.95
C ILE A 54 10.15 -2.71 10.68
N GLY A 55 9.48 -3.85 10.63
CA GLY A 55 8.64 -4.27 9.52
C GLY A 55 7.16 -4.28 9.90
N ARG A 56 6.34 -3.46 9.24
CA ARG A 56 4.89 -3.52 9.38
C ARG A 56 4.27 -4.34 8.24
N ALA A 57 3.67 -5.48 8.58
CA ALA A 57 2.85 -6.30 7.68
C ALA A 57 1.50 -5.61 7.38
N GLY A 58 1.57 -4.56 6.56
CA GLY A 58 0.46 -3.75 6.08
C GLY A 58 0.96 -2.52 5.32
N ALA A 59 0.05 -1.79 4.66
CA ALA A 59 0.43 -0.66 3.82
C ALA A 59 0.67 0.66 4.59
N GLY A 60 -0.14 0.95 5.61
CA GLY A 60 0.05 2.15 6.45
C GLY A 60 1.19 1.99 7.45
N VAL A 61 1.60 3.08 8.11
CA VAL A 61 2.62 3.08 9.20
C VAL A 61 2.26 3.97 10.39
N ASN A 62 0.99 4.36 10.53
CA ASN A 62 0.50 5.32 11.55
C ASN A 62 0.71 4.88 13.02
N ASN A 63 1.10 3.64 13.24
CA ASN A 63 1.30 2.99 14.53
C ASN A 63 2.79 2.83 14.88
N ILE A 64 3.69 3.44 14.11
CA ILE A 64 5.14 3.43 14.32
C ILE A 64 5.62 4.87 14.41
N PRO A 65 6.50 5.23 15.38
CA PRO A 65 7.06 6.56 15.49
C PRO A 65 8.19 6.75 14.46
N VAL A 66 7.81 6.91 13.18
CA VAL A 66 8.73 6.89 12.03
C VAL A 66 9.83 7.95 12.14
N GLU A 67 9.51 9.15 12.62
CA GLU A 67 10.48 10.24 12.79
C GLU A 67 11.58 9.86 13.80
N SER A 68 11.19 9.38 14.99
CA SER A 68 12.14 8.89 16.01
C SER A 68 12.98 7.70 15.50
N CYS A 69 12.38 6.80 14.70
CA CYS A 69 13.13 5.71 14.06
C CYS A 69 14.20 6.26 13.11
N THR A 70 13.87 7.29 12.35
CA THR A 70 14.77 7.93 11.37
C THR A 70 15.97 8.56 12.05
N GLU A 71 15.76 9.29 13.14
CA GLU A 71 16.83 9.90 13.92
C GLU A 71 17.81 8.88 14.52
N ARG A 72 17.33 7.66 14.78
CA ARG A 72 18.10 6.54 15.33
C ARG A 72 18.68 5.62 14.25
N GLY A 73 18.48 5.92 12.97
CA GLY A 73 18.97 5.07 11.87
C GLY A 73 18.23 3.73 11.72
N ILE A 74 17.01 3.63 12.29
CA ILE A 74 16.17 2.44 12.25
C ILE A 74 15.29 2.47 11.01
N VAL A 75 15.45 1.49 10.13
CA VAL A 75 14.71 1.44 8.87
C VAL A 75 13.31 0.88 9.10
N VAL A 76 12.29 1.62 8.68
CA VAL A 76 10.89 1.21 8.79
C VAL A 76 10.39 0.76 7.42
N PHE A 77 9.95 -0.48 7.35
CA PHE A 77 9.40 -1.15 6.17
C PHE A 77 7.88 -1.30 6.26
N ASN A 78 7.21 -1.17 5.12
CA ASN A 78 5.80 -1.52 4.95
C ASN A 78 5.62 -2.49 3.76
N ALA A 79 4.39 -2.94 3.54
CA ALA A 79 4.04 -3.90 2.48
C ALA A 79 3.16 -3.27 1.37
N PRO A 80 3.65 -2.28 0.60
CA PRO A 80 2.85 -1.63 -0.43
C PRO A 80 2.53 -2.60 -1.57
N GLY A 81 1.26 -2.68 -1.96
CA GLY A 81 0.81 -3.52 -3.06
C GLY A 81 0.63 -5.01 -2.73
N ALA A 82 1.07 -5.49 -1.55
CA ALA A 82 0.88 -6.88 -1.12
C ALA A 82 -0.62 -7.28 -1.01
N ASN A 83 -1.49 -6.30 -0.76
CA ASN A 83 -2.93 -6.46 -0.70
C ASN A 83 -3.65 -6.07 -2.01
N ALA A 84 -2.91 -5.78 -3.09
CA ALA A 84 -3.51 -5.20 -4.29
C ALA A 84 -4.57 -6.11 -4.94
N ASN A 85 -4.33 -7.43 -4.93
CA ASN A 85 -5.29 -8.39 -5.46
C ASN A 85 -6.61 -8.41 -4.68
N ALA A 86 -6.55 -8.38 -3.34
CA ALA A 86 -7.74 -8.39 -2.50
C ALA A 86 -8.62 -7.14 -2.74
N VAL A 87 -7.99 -5.96 -2.83
CA VAL A 87 -8.72 -4.72 -3.13
C VAL A 87 -9.31 -4.78 -4.55
N LYS A 88 -8.56 -5.27 -5.53
CA LYS A 88 -9.04 -5.44 -6.92
C LYS A 88 -10.29 -6.34 -6.95
N GLU A 89 -10.29 -7.47 -6.26
CA GLU A 89 -11.45 -8.38 -6.20
C GLU A 89 -12.67 -7.71 -5.60
N LEU A 90 -12.48 -6.93 -4.54
CA LEU A 90 -13.56 -6.18 -3.89
C LEU A 90 -14.14 -5.08 -4.79
N VAL A 91 -13.30 -4.36 -5.53
CA VAL A 91 -13.72 -3.36 -6.52
C VAL A 91 -14.50 -4.02 -7.65
N VAL A 92 -14.07 -5.18 -8.13
CA VAL A 92 -14.79 -5.93 -9.17
C VAL A 92 -16.14 -6.42 -8.65
N ALA A 93 -16.21 -6.90 -7.41
CA ALA A 93 -17.47 -7.23 -6.76
C ALA A 93 -18.38 -6.00 -6.69
N ALA A 94 -17.85 -4.84 -6.30
CA ALA A 94 -18.60 -3.58 -6.25
C ALA A 94 -19.10 -3.15 -7.64
N LEU A 95 -18.30 -3.29 -8.70
CA LEU A 95 -18.75 -3.05 -10.08
C LEU A 95 -19.95 -3.94 -10.42
N LEU A 96 -19.88 -5.24 -10.16
CA LEU A 96 -20.96 -6.18 -10.45
C LEU A 96 -22.22 -5.87 -9.62
N MET A 97 -22.07 -5.65 -8.32
CA MET A 97 -23.17 -5.31 -7.40
C MET A 97 -23.79 -3.95 -7.72
N SER A 98 -23.04 -3.01 -8.27
CA SER A 98 -23.59 -1.74 -8.71
C SER A 98 -24.49 -1.92 -9.95
N THR A 99 -24.17 -2.85 -10.84
CA THR A 99 -24.98 -3.09 -12.06
C THR A 99 -26.23 -3.91 -11.83
N ARG A 100 -26.31 -4.64 -10.71
CA ARG A 100 -27.37 -5.59 -10.37
C ARG A 100 -27.67 -5.49 -8.88
N ASP A 101 -28.91 -5.15 -8.51
CA ASP A 101 -29.32 -5.07 -7.11
C ASP A 101 -29.44 -6.46 -6.46
N ILE A 102 -28.28 -7.03 -6.13
CA ILE A 102 -28.16 -8.36 -5.55
C ILE A 102 -28.65 -8.32 -4.09
N PHE A 103 -28.30 -7.29 -3.31
CA PHE A 103 -28.69 -7.21 -1.91
C PHE A 103 -30.19 -6.99 -1.74
N GLY A 104 -30.78 -6.04 -2.46
CA GLY A 104 -32.22 -5.81 -2.43
C GLY A 104 -32.99 -7.03 -2.93
N GLY A 105 -32.46 -7.75 -3.94
CA GLY A 105 -33.03 -9.02 -4.38
C GLY A 105 -32.98 -10.12 -3.32
N VAL A 106 -31.86 -10.27 -2.61
CA VAL A 106 -31.71 -11.24 -1.50
C VAL A 106 -32.65 -10.89 -0.34
N GLU A 107 -32.73 -9.62 0.03
CA GLU A 107 -33.59 -9.15 1.11
C GLU A 107 -35.07 -9.40 0.78
N PHE A 108 -35.50 -9.05 -0.44
CA PHE A 108 -36.86 -9.31 -0.93
C PHE A 108 -37.26 -10.78 -0.85
N VAL A 109 -36.38 -11.69 -1.31
CA VAL A 109 -36.67 -13.13 -1.24
C VAL A 109 -36.79 -13.59 0.21
N LYS A 110 -35.95 -13.07 1.12
CA LYS A 110 -36.00 -13.40 2.54
C LYS A 110 -37.27 -12.87 3.22
N SER A 111 -37.63 -11.60 2.99
CA SER A 111 -38.75 -10.94 3.65
C SER A 111 -40.09 -11.49 3.16
N GLU A 112 -40.27 -11.59 1.84
CA GLU A 112 -41.56 -11.99 1.25
C GLU A 112 -41.75 -13.51 1.22
N GLY A 113 -40.64 -14.27 1.25
CA GLY A 113 -40.65 -15.73 1.19
C GLY A 113 -40.89 -16.43 2.53
N GLN A 114 -40.78 -15.72 3.65
CA GLN A 114 -40.89 -16.34 4.96
C GLN A 114 -42.31 -16.92 5.18
N GLY A 115 -42.37 -18.22 5.51
CA GLY A 115 -43.63 -18.92 5.79
C GLY A 115 -44.49 -19.23 4.55
N LYS A 116 -43.95 -19.06 3.34
CA LYS A 116 -44.64 -19.36 2.07
C LYS A 116 -44.37 -20.79 1.59
N SER A 117 -45.33 -21.38 0.90
CA SER A 117 -45.10 -22.62 0.14
C SER A 117 -44.16 -22.35 -1.06
N PRO A 118 -43.53 -23.40 -1.64
CA PRO A 118 -42.74 -23.25 -2.86
C PRO A 118 -43.48 -22.57 -4.02
N GLU A 119 -44.77 -22.87 -4.20
CA GLU A 119 -45.61 -22.30 -5.25
C GLU A 119 -45.95 -20.82 -5.00
N GLU A 120 -46.19 -20.45 -3.74
CA GLU A 120 -46.43 -19.06 -3.33
C GLU A 120 -45.17 -18.23 -3.52
N LEU A 121 -44.01 -18.73 -3.08
CA LEU A 121 -42.72 -18.07 -3.26
C LEU A 121 -42.40 -17.85 -4.74
N HIS A 122 -42.63 -18.86 -5.59
CA HIS A 122 -42.40 -18.74 -7.03
C HIS A 122 -43.23 -17.61 -7.65
N LYS A 123 -44.52 -17.49 -7.28
CA LYS A 123 -45.40 -16.42 -7.78
C LYS A 123 -44.92 -15.03 -7.33
N ILE A 124 -44.49 -14.91 -6.07
CA ILE A 124 -43.96 -13.66 -5.51
C ILE A 124 -42.69 -13.22 -6.25
N VAL A 125 -41.74 -14.16 -6.44
CA VAL A 125 -40.46 -13.88 -7.11
C VAL A 125 -40.67 -13.47 -8.57
N GLU A 126 -41.50 -14.20 -9.31
CA GLU A 126 -41.78 -13.86 -10.71
C GLU A 126 -42.47 -12.49 -10.86
N ALA A 127 -43.35 -12.13 -9.93
CA ALA A 127 -43.97 -10.80 -9.91
C ALA A 127 -42.97 -9.68 -9.55
N GLY A 128 -42.05 -9.92 -8.60
CA GLY A 128 -41.07 -8.95 -8.11
C GLY A 128 -39.83 -8.77 -9.00
N LYS A 129 -39.50 -9.75 -9.84
CA LYS A 129 -38.26 -9.82 -10.63
C LYS A 129 -37.94 -8.55 -11.43
N LYS A 130 -38.95 -7.89 -12.00
CA LYS A 130 -38.76 -6.67 -12.82
C LYS A 130 -38.17 -5.50 -12.04
N LYS A 131 -38.40 -5.43 -10.72
CA LYS A 131 -37.88 -4.36 -9.84
C LYS A 131 -36.35 -4.42 -9.73
N TYR A 132 -35.77 -5.61 -9.86
CA TYR A 132 -34.34 -5.88 -9.65
C TYR A 132 -33.58 -6.08 -10.99
N GLY A 133 -34.18 -5.63 -12.09
CA GLY A 133 -33.52 -5.62 -13.39
C GLY A 133 -32.32 -4.68 -13.37
N GLY A 134 -31.19 -5.12 -13.94
CA GLY A 134 -29.97 -4.31 -13.99
C GLY A 134 -29.35 -4.26 -15.37
N SER A 135 -28.05 -3.99 -15.42
CA SER A 135 -27.30 -3.78 -16.66
C SER A 135 -26.05 -4.67 -16.74
N GLU A 136 -25.41 -4.69 -17.90
CA GLU A 136 -24.12 -5.36 -18.11
C GLU A 136 -22.98 -4.33 -18.09
N LEU A 137 -21.78 -4.78 -17.70
CA LEU A 137 -20.55 -3.98 -17.75
C LEU A 137 -19.99 -3.88 -19.18
N LYS A 138 -20.20 -4.91 -20.02
CA LYS A 138 -19.64 -4.96 -21.37
C LYS A 138 -20.08 -3.75 -22.20
N GLY A 139 -19.11 -3.09 -22.84
CA GLY A 139 -19.32 -1.88 -23.64
C GLY A 139 -19.59 -0.61 -22.82
N LYS A 140 -19.49 -0.67 -21.48
CA LYS A 140 -19.48 0.51 -20.62
C LYS A 140 -18.06 1.01 -20.41
N THR A 141 -17.96 2.25 -19.95
CA THR A 141 -16.68 2.90 -19.70
C THR A 141 -16.28 2.87 -18.23
N LEU A 142 -15.08 2.39 -17.93
CA LEU A 142 -14.44 2.44 -16.62
C LEU A 142 -13.30 3.47 -16.61
N GLY A 143 -13.46 4.51 -15.80
CA GLY A 143 -12.42 5.46 -15.46
C GLY A 143 -11.65 5.01 -14.22
N VAL A 144 -10.34 4.81 -14.35
CA VAL A 144 -9.45 4.41 -13.27
C VAL A 144 -8.56 5.59 -12.89
N VAL A 145 -8.73 6.08 -11.67
CA VAL A 145 -7.99 7.24 -11.13
C VAL A 145 -6.91 6.74 -10.18
N GLY A 146 -5.65 6.82 -10.60
CA GLY A 146 -4.51 6.17 -9.97
C GLY A 146 -4.23 4.82 -10.63
N LEU A 147 -3.03 4.65 -11.18
CA LEU A 147 -2.61 3.50 -11.97
C LEU A 147 -1.41 2.79 -11.30
N GLY A 148 -1.33 2.89 -9.97
CA GLY A 148 -0.42 2.09 -9.15
C GLY A 148 -0.86 0.61 -9.06
N ALA A 149 -0.32 -0.11 -8.08
CA ALA A 149 -0.49 -1.57 -7.97
C ALA A 149 -1.94 -2.09 -8.00
N ILE A 150 -2.89 -1.34 -7.41
CA ILE A 150 -4.32 -1.71 -7.42
C ILE A 150 -4.97 -1.27 -8.73
N GLY A 151 -4.79 -0.01 -9.11
CA GLY A 151 -5.45 0.58 -10.26
C GLY A 151 -5.09 -0.12 -11.58
N SER A 152 -3.84 -0.55 -11.75
CA SER A 152 -3.43 -1.33 -12.92
C SER A 152 -4.19 -2.66 -13.04
N LEU A 153 -4.39 -3.38 -11.93
CA LEU A 153 -5.14 -4.63 -11.90
C LEU A 153 -6.64 -4.40 -12.15
N VAL A 154 -7.19 -3.32 -11.62
CA VAL A 154 -8.59 -2.93 -11.85
C VAL A 154 -8.81 -2.55 -13.32
N ALA A 155 -7.90 -1.77 -13.90
CA ALA A 155 -7.94 -1.41 -15.32
C ALA A 155 -7.88 -2.65 -16.22
N GLU A 156 -6.93 -3.56 -15.96
CA GLU A 156 -6.81 -4.82 -16.69
C GLU A 156 -8.09 -5.68 -16.55
N THR A 157 -8.64 -5.79 -15.35
CA THR A 157 -9.87 -6.56 -15.15
C THR A 157 -11.07 -5.93 -15.87
N GLY A 158 -11.17 -4.61 -15.90
CA GLY A 158 -12.19 -3.89 -16.69
C GLY A 158 -12.12 -4.25 -18.17
N LEU A 159 -10.92 -4.29 -18.76
CA LEU A 159 -10.71 -4.74 -20.14
C LEU A 159 -11.17 -6.19 -20.33
N MET A 160 -10.79 -7.10 -19.42
CA MET A 160 -11.20 -8.52 -19.48
C MET A 160 -12.72 -8.71 -19.39
N LEU A 161 -13.42 -7.79 -18.70
CA LEU A 161 -14.88 -7.76 -18.62
C LEU A 161 -15.54 -7.09 -19.86
N GLY A 162 -14.75 -6.68 -20.84
CA GLY A 162 -15.20 -6.06 -22.08
C GLY A 162 -15.62 -4.60 -21.93
N MET A 163 -15.09 -3.89 -20.93
CA MET A 163 -15.28 -2.45 -20.75
C MET A 163 -14.27 -1.66 -21.59
N GLU A 164 -14.61 -0.41 -21.91
CA GLU A 164 -13.63 0.58 -22.37
C GLU A 164 -12.97 1.21 -21.15
N VAL A 165 -11.64 1.22 -21.07
CA VAL A 165 -10.92 1.66 -19.86
C VAL A 165 -10.10 2.91 -20.14
N TYR A 166 -10.33 3.94 -19.32
CA TYR A 166 -9.57 5.19 -19.33
C TYR A 166 -8.79 5.33 -18.02
N GLY A 167 -7.50 5.60 -18.11
CA GLY A 167 -6.62 5.70 -16.96
C GLY A 167 -6.08 7.12 -16.76
N TYR A 168 -6.16 7.65 -15.55
CA TYR A 168 -5.53 8.91 -15.15
C TYR A 168 -4.61 8.67 -13.95
N ASP A 169 -3.34 9.04 -14.07
CA ASP A 169 -2.42 9.07 -12.93
C ASP A 169 -1.42 10.23 -13.10
N PRO A 170 -1.42 11.21 -12.18
CA PRO A 170 -0.52 12.36 -12.25
C PRO A 170 0.93 12.00 -11.92
N ALA A 171 1.18 10.86 -11.26
CA ALA A 171 2.48 10.44 -10.77
C ALA A 171 2.87 9.03 -11.28
N LEU A 172 2.43 8.68 -12.50
CA LEU A 172 2.71 7.38 -13.09
C LEU A 172 4.23 7.15 -13.22
N SER A 173 4.75 6.19 -12.46
CA SER A 173 6.15 5.78 -12.58
C SER A 173 6.37 5.00 -13.88
N VAL A 174 7.62 4.97 -14.37
CA VAL A 174 7.99 4.18 -15.55
C VAL A 174 7.60 2.71 -15.34
N GLU A 175 7.95 2.12 -14.19
CA GLU A 175 7.60 0.73 -13.86
C GLU A 175 6.09 0.47 -13.83
N ALA A 176 5.29 1.41 -13.33
CA ALA A 176 3.84 1.29 -13.37
C ALA A 176 3.31 1.36 -14.80
N ALA A 177 3.89 2.21 -15.65
CA ALA A 177 3.54 2.29 -17.07
C ALA A 177 3.81 0.96 -17.82
N TRP A 178 4.91 0.27 -17.50
CA TRP A 178 5.22 -1.04 -18.09
C TRP A 178 4.23 -2.15 -17.72
N ARG A 179 3.46 -1.99 -16.63
CA ARG A 179 2.47 -2.98 -16.18
C ARG A 179 1.09 -2.77 -16.82
N LEU A 180 0.86 -1.64 -17.48
CA LEU A 180 -0.44 -1.32 -18.06
C LEU A 180 -0.58 -1.92 -19.45
N SER A 181 -1.73 -2.52 -19.73
CA SER A 181 -2.10 -2.91 -21.09
C SER A 181 -2.10 -1.69 -22.01
N SER A 182 -1.65 -1.87 -23.25
CA SER A 182 -1.74 -0.86 -24.31
C SER A 182 -3.19 -0.46 -24.65
N ASP A 183 -4.16 -1.28 -24.26
CA ASP A 183 -5.58 -1.03 -24.49
C ASP A 183 -6.20 -0.05 -23.47
N VAL A 184 -5.47 0.28 -22.39
CA VAL A 184 -5.89 1.32 -21.45
C VAL A 184 -5.63 2.69 -22.07
N GLN A 185 -6.68 3.47 -22.27
CA GLN A 185 -6.56 4.82 -22.82
C GLN A 185 -6.13 5.80 -21.73
N ARG A 186 -4.85 6.19 -21.75
CA ARG A 186 -4.36 7.21 -20.83
C ARG A 186 -4.99 8.56 -21.17
N VAL A 187 -5.50 9.24 -20.14
CA VAL A 187 -6.00 10.61 -20.24
C VAL A 187 -5.17 11.53 -19.36
N GLU A 188 -4.98 12.77 -19.81
CA GLU A 188 -4.12 13.76 -19.14
C GLU A 188 -4.89 14.65 -18.17
N ASN A 189 -6.22 14.62 -18.18
CA ASN A 189 -7.05 15.45 -17.33
C ASN A 189 -8.20 14.65 -16.71
N MET A 190 -8.52 14.99 -15.46
CA MET A 190 -9.55 14.30 -14.68
C MET A 190 -10.95 14.52 -15.25
N GLN A 191 -11.27 15.75 -15.66
CA GLN A 191 -12.59 16.13 -16.15
C GLN A 191 -12.99 15.32 -17.40
N SER A 192 -12.04 15.05 -18.31
CA SER A 192 -12.27 14.19 -19.47
C SER A 192 -12.45 12.73 -19.08
N LEU A 193 -11.80 12.25 -18.03
CA LEU A 193 -12.04 10.90 -17.52
C LEU A 193 -13.48 10.80 -16.99
N LEU A 194 -13.85 11.72 -16.10
CA LEU A 194 -15.15 11.73 -15.42
C LEU A 194 -16.32 11.87 -16.42
N SER A 195 -16.17 12.71 -17.44
CA SER A 195 -17.23 12.94 -18.44
C SER A 195 -17.46 11.78 -19.42
N LYS A 196 -16.48 10.87 -19.55
CA LYS A 196 -16.56 9.69 -20.41
C LYS A 196 -16.97 8.42 -19.67
N SER A 197 -16.81 8.40 -18.34
CA SER A 197 -16.89 7.19 -17.54
C SER A 197 -18.30 6.90 -17.04
N ASP A 198 -18.78 5.67 -17.25
CA ASP A 198 -19.98 5.16 -16.59
C ASP A 198 -19.67 4.76 -15.14
N PHE A 199 -18.44 4.30 -14.90
CA PHE A 199 -17.92 3.90 -13.59
C PHE A 199 -16.59 4.59 -13.36
N VAL A 200 -16.37 5.14 -12.17
CA VAL A 200 -15.11 5.76 -11.77
C VAL A 200 -14.60 5.06 -10.52
N SER A 201 -13.37 4.55 -10.55
CA SER A 201 -12.73 3.91 -9.38
C SER A 201 -11.47 4.66 -8.96
N LEU A 202 -11.38 4.97 -7.67
CA LEU A 202 -10.27 5.73 -7.08
C LEU A 202 -9.22 4.79 -6.46
N HIS A 203 -7.95 5.01 -6.80
CA HIS A 203 -6.76 4.21 -6.45
C HIS A 203 -5.54 5.08 -6.07
N LEU A 204 -5.77 6.26 -5.51
CA LEU A 204 -4.73 7.21 -5.11
C LEU A 204 -4.44 7.16 -3.60
N PRO A 205 -3.20 7.46 -3.17
CA PRO A 205 -2.95 7.80 -1.76
C PRO A 205 -3.61 9.15 -1.41
N VAL A 206 -3.82 9.40 -0.11
CA VAL A 206 -4.18 10.73 0.38
C VAL A 206 -2.91 11.51 0.66
N LEU A 207 -2.70 12.55 -0.12
CA LEU A 207 -1.70 13.59 0.02
C LEU A 207 -2.44 14.92 0.14
N GLU A 208 -1.73 16.02 0.40
CA GLU A 208 -2.34 17.35 0.39
C GLU A 208 -3.03 17.64 -0.96
N ALA A 209 -2.37 17.30 -2.07
CA ALA A 209 -2.89 17.50 -3.43
C ALA A 209 -4.07 16.60 -3.82
N THR A 210 -4.30 15.48 -3.14
CA THR A 210 -5.39 14.53 -3.45
C THR A 210 -6.47 14.48 -2.38
N ARG A 211 -6.32 15.27 -1.31
CA ARG A 211 -7.36 15.40 -0.29
C ARG A 211 -8.57 16.11 -0.89
N ASN A 212 -9.76 15.56 -0.64
CA ASN A 212 -11.02 16.04 -1.19
C ASN A 212 -10.96 16.21 -2.72
N LEU A 213 -10.26 15.28 -3.39
CA LEU A 213 -10.11 15.26 -4.83
C LEU A 213 -11.48 15.29 -5.51
N ILE A 214 -12.42 14.43 -5.11
CA ILE A 214 -13.80 14.53 -5.57
C ILE A 214 -14.50 15.61 -4.73
N ASN A 215 -14.43 16.84 -5.23
CA ASN A 215 -15.11 18.02 -4.69
C ASN A 215 -16.32 18.42 -5.56
N LYS A 216 -17.06 19.45 -5.13
CA LYS A 216 -18.28 19.92 -5.84
C LYS A 216 -18.01 20.30 -7.30
N GLU A 217 -16.85 20.88 -7.60
CA GLU A 217 -16.47 21.27 -8.97
C GLU A 217 -16.24 20.04 -9.86
N LEU A 218 -15.51 19.03 -9.37
CA LEU A 218 -15.25 17.81 -10.14
C LEU A 218 -16.50 16.94 -10.30
N VAL A 219 -17.42 16.95 -9.34
CA VAL A 219 -18.73 16.28 -9.46
C VAL A 219 -19.50 16.75 -10.70
N GLU A 220 -19.40 18.02 -11.08
CA GLU A 220 -20.06 18.54 -12.29
C GLU A 220 -19.57 17.90 -13.59
N SER A 221 -18.31 17.44 -13.58
CA SER A 221 -17.67 16.81 -14.74
C SER A 221 -18.09 15.35 -14.94
N PHE A 222 -18.79 14.74 -13.97
CA PHE A 222 -19.25 13.36 -14.14
C PHE A 222 -20.26 13.28 -15.29
N LYS A 223 -20.14 12.20 -16.07
CA LYS A 223 -21.23 11.76 -16.94
C LYS A 223 -22.50 11.58 -16.09
N PRO A 224 -23.65 12.15 -16.46
CA PRO A 224 -24.88 11.98 -15.70
C PRO A 224 -25.21 10.49 -15.48
N GLY A 225 -25.51 10.12 -14.23
CA GLY A 225 -25.77 8.75 -13.83
C GLY A 225 -24.52 7.88 -13.64
N ALA A 226 -23.32 8.44 -13.63
CA ALA A 226 -22.10 7.68 -13.39
C ALA A 226 -22.03 7.13 -11.96
N LYS A 227 -21.22 6.10 -11.75
CA LYS A 227 -21.07 5.43 -10.45
C LYS A 227 -19.66 5.64 -9.91
N LEU A 228 -19.54 6.06 -8.66
CA LEU A 228 -18.25 6.32 -8.03
C LEU A 228 -17.91 5.22 -7.02
N LEU A 229 -16.71 4.67 -7.15
CA LEU A 229 -16.17 3.62 -6.29
C LEU A 229 -14.94 4.15 -5.54
N ASN A 230 -14.97 4.18 -4.20
CA ASN A 230 -13.84 4.57 -3.36
C ASN A 230 -13.45 3.45 -2.38
N PHE A 231 -12.44 2.67 -2.76
CA PHE A 231 -11.84 1.61 -1.94
C PHE A 231 -10.39 1.96 -1.57
N SER A 232 -10.03 3.24 -1.67
CA SER A 232 -8.67 3.71 -1.46
C SER A 232 -8.48 4.38 -0.12
N ARG A 233 -9.09 5.55 0.05
CA ARG A 233 -8.98 6.35 1.27
C ARG A 233 -10.20 7.23 1.43
N GLU A 234 -10.70 7.31 2.66
CA GLU A 234 -11.84 8.14 3.05
C GLU A 234 -11.72 9.59 2.54
N LYS A 235 -10.58 10.23 2.80
CA LYS A 235 -10.35 11.67 2.51
C LYS A 235 -10.13 12.02 1.04
N LEU A 236 -10.38 11.11 0.09
CA LEU A 236 -10.34 11.43 -1.34
C LEU A 236 -11.65 12.05 -1.84
N VAL A 237 -12.76 11.79 -1.14
CA VAL A 237 -14.10 12.24 -1.52
C VAL A 237 -14.60 13.20 -0.45
N ASP A 238 -14.98 14.40 -0.87
CA ASP A 238 -15.65 15.36 0.02
C ASP A 238 -17.10 14.94 0.25
N THR A 239 -17.52 14.87 1.52
CA THR A 239 -18.85 14.39 1.91
C THR A 239 -19.96 15.26 1.32
N GLU A 240 -19.82 16.59 1.35
CA GLU A 240 -20.83 17.48 0.80
C GLU A 240 -20.90 17.38 -0.74
N ALA A 241 -19.76 17.19 -1.39
CA ALA A 241 -19.69 17.00 -2.83
C ALA A 241 -20.38 15.72 -3.29
N ILE A 242 -20.18 14.59 -2.59
CA ILE A 242 -20.83 13.34 -2.99
C ILE A 242 -22.34 13.38 -2.73
N ILE A 243 -22.79 14.00 -1.63
CA ILE A 243 -24.22 14.24 -1.39
C ILE A 243 -24.81 15.06 -2.55
N TYR A 244 -24.15 16.16 -2.93
CA TYR A 244 -24.57 16.98 -4.07
C TYR A 244 -24.61 16.19 -5.39
N GLY A 245 -23.62 15.33 -5.64
CA GLY A 245 -23.56 14.50 -6.84
C GLY A 245 -24.69 13.48 -6.92
N LEU A 246 -25.05 12.86 -5.79
CA LEU A 246 -26.16 11.93 -5.68
C LEU A 246 -27.51 12.65 -5.85
N ASP A 247 -27.72 13.77 -5.16
CA ASP A 247 -28.97 14.53 -5.22
C ASP A 247 -29.23 15.15 -6.61
N SER A 248 -28.18 15.54 -7.32
CA SER A 248 -28.28 16.06 -8.69
C SER A 248 -28.41 14.97 -9.77
N GLY A 249 -28.20 13.70 -9.41
CA GLY A 249 -28.17 12.58 -10.36
C GLY A 249 -26.94 12.54 -11.27
N LYS A 250 -25.93 13.39 -11.02
CA LYS A 250 -24.62 13.29 -11.70
C LYS A 250 -23.95 11.97 -11.34
N VAL A 251 -24.00 11.62 -10.06
CA VAL A 251 -23.60 10.31 -9.55
C VAL A 251 -24.88 9.53 -9.24
N SER A 252 -25.08 8.37 -9.86
CA SER A 252 -26.24 7.53 -9.57
C SER A 252 -26.03 6.61 -8.37
N GLN A 253 -24.77 6.23 -8.08
CA GLN A 253 -24.42 5.38 -6.95
C GLN A 253 -23.03 5.71 -6.42
N TYR A 254 -22.86 5.61 -5.10
CA TYR A 254 -21.56 5.68 -4.43
C TYR A 254 -21.28 4.37 -3.69
N LEU A 255 -20.17 3.72 -4.00
CA LEU A 255 -19.72 2.49 -3.35
C LEU A 255 -18.40 2.75 -2.64
N SER A 256 -18.35 2.51 -1.34
CA SER A 256 -17.23 2.95 -0.50
C SER A 256 -16.84 1.89 0.54
N ASP A 257 -15.53 1.76 0.76
CA ASP A 257 -14.96 0.98 1.87
C ASP A 257 -14.89 1.79 3.18
N PHE A 258 -15.47 2.99 3.19
CA PHE A 258 -15.45 3.95 4.28
C PHE A 258 -16.89 4.39 4.58
N PRO A 259 -17.47 3.94 5.72
CA PRO A 259 -18.79 4.39 6.17
C PRO A 259 -18.81 5.88 6.57
N ILE A 260 -19.86 6.59 6.15
CA ILE A 260 -20.14 8.00 6.35
C ILE A 260 -21.56 8.11 6.94
N PRO A 261 -21.72 8.63 8.18
CA PRO A 261 -23.01 8.69 8.87
C PRO A 261 -24.14 9.32 8.04
N GLU A 262 -23.86 10.40 7.31
CA GLU A 262 -24.81 11.15 6.51
C GLU A 262 -25.37 10.37 5.32
N LEU A 263 -24.73 9.25 4.94
CA LEU A 263 -25.09 8.44 3.77
C LEU A 263 -25.68 7.07 4.16
N LEU A 264 -25.86 6.76 5.45
CA LEU A 264 -26.25 5.42 5.90
C LEU A 264 -27.69 5.03 5.53
N GLU A 265 -28.59 6.00 5.39
CA GLU A 265 -30.01 5.76 5.08
C GLU A 265 -30.32 5.84 3.57
N ARG A 266 -29.29 5.93 2.73
CA ARG A 266 -29.44 6.11 1.29
C ARG A 266 -29.38 4.77 0.54
N ASP A 267 -30.41 4.51 -0.28
CA ASP A 267 -30.48 3.31 -1.13
C ASP A 267 -29.50 3.35 -2.32
N ASP A 268 -29.03 4.53 -2.71
CA ASP A 268 -28.06 4.74 -3.78
C ASP A 268 -26.59 4.67 -3.30
N VAL A 269 -26.37 4.27 -2.03
CA VAL A 269 -25.04 4.19 -1.43
C VAL A 269 -24.78 2.79 -0.87
N MET A 270 -23.64 2.20 -1.21
CA MET A 270 -23.16 0.95 -0.62
C MET A 270 -21.88 1.21 0.19
N GLN A 271 -21.92 0.92 1.49
CA GLN A 271 -20.79 1.15 2.38
C GLN A 271 -20.44 -0.11 3.15
N ILE A 272 -19.15 -0.43 3.20
CA ILE A 272 -18.61 -1.59 3.90
C ILE A 272 -17.48 -1.16 4.85
N PRO A 273 -17.19 -1.94 5.91
CA PRO A 273 -16.31 -1.51 6.99
C PRO A 273 -14.83 -1.81 6.72
N HIS A 274 -14.21 -1.11 5.77
CA HIS A 274 -12.76 -1.17 5.51
C HIS A 274 -12.23 -2.60 5.27
N LEU A 275 -12.87 -3.31 4.34
CA LEU A 275 -12.60 -4.71 4.01
C LEU A 275 -11.54 -4.90 2.92
N GLY A 276 -11.06 -3.84 2.25
CA GLY A 276 -10.20 -3.96 1.06
C GLY A 276 -8.95 -4.83 1.25
N ALA A 277 -8.35 -4.83 2.44
CA ALA A 277 -7.17 -5.66 2.75
C ALA A 277 -7.49 -6.88 3.63
N SER A 278 -8.75 -7.09 4.00
CA SER A 278 -9.18 -8.02 5.05
C SER A 278 -9.40 -9.43 4.48
N THR A 279 -8.33 -10.05 3.97
CA THR A 279 -8.31 -11.43 3.46
C THR A 279 -7.09 -12.18 4.02
N ALA A 280 -7.19 -13.50 4.19
CA ALA A 280 -6.08 -14.31 4.67
C ALA A 280 -4.85 -14.17 3.77
N GLU A 281 -5.06 -14.20 2.45
CA GLU A 281 -4.01 -14.08 1.44
C GLU A 281 -3.31 -12.72 1.49
N ALA A 282 -4.04 -11.62 1.67
CA ALA A 282 -3.42 -10.31 1.82
C ALA A 282 -2.56 -10.22 3.09
N GLU A 283 -3.02 -10.79 4.20
CA GLU A 283 -2.25 -10.85 5.45
C GLU A 283 -0.97 -11.68 5.29
N GLU A 284 -1.07 -12.85 4.64
CA GLU A 284 0.06 -13.70 4.31
C GLU A 284 1.08 -12.97 3.42
N ASN A 285 0.61 -12.37 2.32
CA ASN A 285 1.47 -11.65 1.38
C ASN A 285 2.18 -10.47 2.04
N CYS A 286 1.47 -9.71 2.91
CA CYS A 286 2.10 -8.62 3.67
C CYS A 286 3.19 -9.13 4.61
N ALA A 287 2.94 -10.26 5.29
CA ALA A 287 3.91 -10.84 6.21
C ALA A 287 5.15 -11.37 5.47
N ILE A 288 4.96 -12.09 4.36
CA ILE A 288 6.05 -12.60 3.52
C ILE A 288 6.91 -11.45 3.00
N MET A 289 6.29 -10.42 2.43
CA MET A 289 7.01 -9.28 1.84
C MET A 289 7.88 -8.59 2.88
N VAL A 290 7.33 -8.32 4.06
CA VAL A 290 8.05 -7.63 5.14
C VAL A 290 9.15 -8.50 5.73
N ALA A 291 8.93 -9.81 5.86
CA ALA A 291 9.98 -10.73 6.28
C ALA A 291 11.14 -10.73 5.28
N ASP A 292 10.86 -10.83 3.97
CA ASP A 292 11.88 -10.74 2.91
C ASP A 292 12.65 -9.41 2.96
N GLN A 293 11.97 -8.29 3.19
CA GLN A 293 12.62 -6.98 3.35
C GLN A 293 13.52 -6.90 4.59
N LEU A 294 13.06 -7.42 5.73
CA LEU A 294 13.86 -7.47 6.96
C LEU A 294 15.10 -8.36 6.78
N ILE A 295 14.95 -9.51 6.14
CA ILE A 295 16.06 -10.44 5.86
C ILE A 295 17.08 -9.76 4.94
N ASP A 296 16.65 -9.19 3.81
CA ASP A 296 17.55 -8.54 2.85
C ASP A 296 18.28 -7.33 3.48
N PHE A 297 17.63 -6.59 4.36
CA PHE A 297 18.27 -5.50 5.08
C PHE A 297 19.25 -5.98 6.16
N ILE A 298 18.91 -7.03 6.90
CA ILE A 298 19.77 -7.58 7.95
C ILE A 298 21.00 -8.25 7.32
N GLU A 299 20.81 -9.01 6.25
CA GLU A 299 21.88 -9.82 5.64
C GLU A 299 22.63 -9.11 4.52
N ASN A 300 22.08 -8.08 3.87
CA ASN A 300 22.75 -7.40 2.74
C ASN A 300 22.77 -5.87 2.82
N GLY A 301 22.04 -5.27 3.77
CA GLY A 301 21.91 -3.81 3.90
C GLY A 301 20.97 -3.18 2.87
N ASN A 302 20.33 -3.99 2.03
CA ASN A 302 19.43 -3.50 0.99
C ASN A 302 18.14 -2.96 1.62
N ILE A 303 17.63 -1.84 1.08
CA ILE A 303 16.38 -1.22 1.51
C ILE A 303 15.44 -1.16 0.31
N LYS A 304 14.28 -1.80 0.45
CA LYS A 304 13.15 -1.70 -0.48
C LYS A 304 11.86 -1.46 0.30
N ASN A 305 10.99 -0.60 -0.24
CA ASN A 305 9.70 -0.23 0.36
C ASN A 305 9.85 0.26 1.82
N SER A 306 10.82 1.16 2.04
CA SER A 306 10.95 1.88 3.31
C SER A 306 10.10 3.16 3.29
N VAL A 307 9.55 3.50 4.45
CA VAL A 307 8.81 4.76 4.64
C VAL A 307 9.69 5.92 5.10
N ASN A 308 10.93 5.68 5.52
CA ASN A 308 11.84 6.71 6.05
C ASN A 308 13.24 6.75 5.45
N PHE A 309 13.70 5.70 4.79
CA PHE A 309 14.99 5.67 4.09
C PHE A 309 14.79 5.53 2.57
N PRO A 310 15.82 5.88 1.76
CA PRO A 310 15.74 5.69 0.31
C PRO A 310 15.77 4.21 -0.06
N ASN A 311 15.14 3.86 -1.19
CA ASN A 311 15.33 2.55 -1.80
C ASN A 311 16.77 2.46 -2.34
N ILE A 312 17.51 1.45 -1.93
CA ILE A 312 18.91 1.24 -2.31
C ILE A 312 19.22 -0.25 -2.26
N ALA A 313 19.91 -0.75 -3.28
CA ALA A 313 20.37 -2.12 -3.32
C ALA A 313 21.72 -2.19 -4.02
N LEU A 314 22.62 -2.99 -3.45
CA LEU A 314 23.91 -3.32 -4.04
C LEU A 314 24.05 -4.84 -4.04
N GLU A 315 24.28 -5.44 -5.21
CA GLU A 315 24.52 -6.88 -5.27
C GLU A 315 25.77 -7.24 -4.46
N ARG A 316 25.75 -8.41 -3.79
CA ARG A 316 26.92 -8.89 -3.04
C ARG A 316 27.99 -9.31 -4.04
N THR A 317 29.20 -8.78 -3.87
CA THR A 317 30.38 -9.20 -4.62
C THR A 317 31.32 -10.00 -3.71
N SER A 318 32.61 -9.65 -3.67
CA SER A 318 33.62 -10.21 -2.76
C SER A 318 33.93 -9.23 -1.63
N GLY A 319 34.62 -9.70 -0.58
CA GLY A 319 35.03 -8.86 0.53
C GLY A 319 33.96 -8.73 1.62
N TYR A 320 33.98 -7.61 2.33
CA TYR A 320 33.17 -7.33 3.51
C TYR A 320 32.28 -6.11 3.25
N ARG A 321 31.10 -6.06 3.86
CA ARG A 321 30.14 -4.97 3.63
C ARG A 321 29.99 -4.10 4.87
N ILE A 322 30.12 -2.80 4.66
CA ILE A 322 29.76 -1.76 5.62
C ILE A 322 28.55 -1.02 5.06
N ALA A 323 27.52 -0.84 5.89
CA ALA A 323 26.42 0.05 5.58
C ALA A 323 26.28 1.10 6.68
N PHE A 324 26.00 2.33 6.30
CA PHE A 324 25.82 3.40 7.29
C PHE A 324 24.76 4.40 6.82
N SER A 325 24.05 4.94 7.81
CA SER A 325 23.13 6.04 7.61
C SER A 325 23.73 7.34 8.13
N ASN A 326 23.38 8.46 7.50
CA ASN A 326 23.90 9.77 7.85
C ASN A 326 22.89 10.88 7.54
N ARG A 327 23.10 12.05 8.14
CA ARG A 327 22.43 13.30 7.73
C ARG A 327 22.87 13.69 6.32
N ASN A 328 21.94 14.13 5.48
CA ASN A 328 22.19 14.46 4.09
C ASN A 328 22.91 15.82 3.95
N VAL A 329 24.18 15.87 4.37
CA VAL A 329 25.03 17.07 4.38
C VAL A 329 26.23 16.91 3.44
N PRO A 330 26.76 18.01 2.87
CA PRO A 330 27.94 17.96 2.00
C PRO A 330 29.15 17.32 2.68
N LYS A 331 30.04 16.73 1.88
CA LYS A 331 31.32 16.11 2.28
C LYS A 331 31.24 14.83 3.10
N MET A 332 30.05 14.35 3.48
CA MET A 332 29.91 13.13 4.29
C MET A 332 30.63 11.91 3.69
N LEU A 333 30.39 11.63 2.40
CA LEU A 333 31.06 10.52 1.70
C LEU A 333 32.58 10.68 1.71
N ASN A 334 33.08 11.91 1.55
CA ASN A 334 34.52 12.15 1.58
C ASN A 334 35.10 11.84 2.96
N SER A 335 34.45 12.26 4.06
CA SER A 335 34.90 11.97 5.42
C SER A 335 35.05 10.47 5.67
N VAL A 336 34.06 9.68 5.25
CA VAL A 336 34.08 8.21 5.40
C VAL A 336 35.16 7.57 4.52
N LEU A 337 35.24 7.96 3.25
CA LEU A 337 36.23 7.41 2.32
C LEU A 337 37.67 7.78 2.72
N SER A 338 37.88 8.96 3.32
CA SER A 338 39.19 9.35 3.87
C SER A 338 39.63 8.44 5.01
N VAL A 339 38.74 8.08 5.94
CA VAL A 339 39.06 7.13 7.03
C VAL A 339 39.45 5.76 6.48
N LEU A 340 38.76 5.28 5.44
CA LEU A 340 39.12 4.02 4.77
C LEU A 340 40.48 4.13 4.08
N ALA A 341 40.73 5.22 3.37
CA ALA A 341 41.98 5.47 2.65
C ALA A 341 43.18 5.61 3.59
N ASP A 342 43.05 6.30 4.73
CA ASP A 342 44.11 6.48 5.73
C ASP A 342 44.55 5.15 6.38
N ARG A 343 43.71 4.11 6.26
CA ARG A 343 43.95 2.74 6.73
C ARG A 343 44.33 1.78 5.60
N ASP A 344 44.59 2.31 4.39
CA ASP A 344 44.88 1.53 3.18
C ASP A 344 43.81 0.47 2.85
N ILE A 345 42.53 0.76 3.16
CA ILE A 345 41.40 -0.13 2.87
C ILE A 345 40.83 0.18 1.49
N ASN A 346 40.81 -0.82 0.60
CA ASN A 346 40.30 -0.66 -0.75
C ASN A 346 38.77 -0.81 -0.80
N VAL A 347 38.10 0.12 -1.49
CA VAL A 347 36.66 0.06 -1.76
C VAL A 347 36.42 -0.69 -3.08
N ILE A 348 35.68 -1.78 -3.02
CA ILE A 348 35.35 -2.64 -4.17
C ILE A 348 34.19 -2.05 -4.96
N ASP A 349 33.11 -1.73 -4.26
CA ASP A 349 31.90 -1.15 -4.84
C ASP A 349 31.19 -0.29 -3.79
N MET A 350 30.45 0.71 -4.24
CA MET A 350 29.66 1.54 -3.33
C MET A 350 28.44 2.15 -4.01
N ILE A 351 27.39 2.32 -3.23
CA ILE A 351 26.20 3.07 -3.64
C ILE A 351 25.74 3.98 -2.50
N ASN A 352 25.37 5.20 -2.86
CA ASN A 352 24.74 6.17 -1.98
C ASN A 352 23.38 6.58 -2.57
N LYS A 353 22.38 6.69 -1.70
CA LYS A 353 21.10 7.34 -2.01
C LYS A 353 20.69 8.21 -0.85
N SER A 354 20.03 9.33 -1.15
CA SER A 354 19.44 10.22 -0.16
C SER A 354 17.91 10.23 -0.29
N ARG A 355 17.27 10.57 0.83
CA ARG A 355 15.84 10.84 0.93
C ARG A 355 15.67 11.93 1.99
N ASP A 356 15.14 13.08 1.57
CA ASP A 356 14.93 14.22 2.45
C ASP A 356 16.24 14.58 3.20
N GLU A 357 16.21 14.56 4.52
CA GLU A 357 17.32 14.94 5.42
C GLU A 357 18.31 13.80 5.73
N VAL A 358 18.11 12.60 5.19
CA VAL A 358 18.96 11.43 5.45
C VAL A 358 19.51 10.80 4.18
N ALA A 359 20.63 10.09 4.31
CA ALA A 359 21.18 9.23 3.28
C ALA A 359 21.55 7.86 3.84
N TYR A 360 21.57 6.87 2.95
CA TYR A 360 22.00 5.51 3.25
C TYR A 360 23.05 5.08 2.22
N ASN A 361 24.04 4.34 2.72
CA ASN A 361 25.23 3.97 1.97
C ASN A 361 25.47 2.49 2.17
N ILE A 362 25.86 1.82 1.09
CA ILE A 362 26.37 0.45 1.12
C ILE A 362 27.75 0.50 0.46
N ILE A 363 28.77 0.02 1.16
CA ILE A 363 30.16 -0.02 0.69
C ILE A 363 30.70 -1.44 0.89
N ASP A 364 31.19 -2.04 -0.19
CA ASP A 364 31.97 -3.27 -0.15
C ASP A 364 33.46 -2.92 -0.08
N VAL A 365 34.19 -3.53 0.86
CA VAL A 365 35.62 -3.32 1.11
C VAL A 365 36.39 -4.63 1.09
N GLU A 366 37.66 -4.60 0.70
CA GLU A 366 38.49 -5.82 0.59
C GLU A 366 38.86 -6.41 1.96
N GLN A 367 39.08 -5.57 2.96
CA GLN A 367 39.57 -5.96 4.28
C GLN A 367 38.43 -6.04 5.30
N GLU A 368 38.56 -6.95 6.28
CA GLU A 368 37.59 -7.08 7.37
C GLU A 368 37.57 -5.80 8.22
N PRO A 369 36.40 -5.15 8.39
CA PRO A 369 36.30 -3.95 9.20
C PRO A 369 36.61 -4.25 10.67
N THR A 370 37.63 -3.60 11.24
CA THR A 370 37.96 -3.76 12.66
C THR A 370 37.02 -2.93 13.55
N ALA A 371 36.92 -3.28 14.83
CA ALA A 371 36.10 -2.52 15.78
C ALA A 371 36.54 -1.06 15.91
N GLU A 372 37.85 -0.79 15.80
CA GLU A 372 38.39 0.58 15.82
C GLU A 372 37.97 1.37 14.59
N LEU A 373 37.94 0.75 13.40
CA LEU A 373 37.44 1.39 12.19
C LEU A 373 35.96 1.75 12.35
N ILE A 374 35.14 0.84 12.86
CA ILE A 374 33.71 1.10 13.06
C ILE A 374 33.48 2.25 14.05
N ALA A 375 34.18 2.26 15.18
CA ALA A 375 34.10 3.35 16.15
C ALA A 375 34.53 4.70 15.57
N GLU A 376 35.55 4.71 14.69
CA GLU A 376 36.00 5.92 14.00
C GLU A 376 34.97 6.43 13.00
N LEU A 377 34.33 5.54 12.24
CA LEU A 377 33.23 5.89 11.33
C LEU A 377 32.00 6.41 12.07
N GLU A 378 31.64 5.81 13.21
CA GLU A 378 30.54 6.26 14.06
C GLU A 378 30.79 7.63 14.69
N ALA A 379 32.06 7.99 14.93
CA ALA A 379 32.45 9.27 15.49
C ALA A 379 32.38 10.44 14.48
N ILE A 380 32.20 10.17 13.19
CA ILE A 380 32.07 11.21 12.16
C ILE A 380 30.79 12.01 12.39
N GLU A 381 30.92 13.32 12.56
CA GLU A 381 29.78 14.22 12.76
C GLU A 381 28.75 14.09 11.63
N GLY A 382 27.53 13.70 11.99
CA GLY A 382 26.42 13.51 11.07
C GLY A 382 26.21 12.05 10.61
N VAL A 383 27.11 11.12 10.93
CA VAL A 383 26.81 9.67 10.86
C VAL A 383 25.82 9.33 11.97
N ILE A 384 24.79 8.56 11.62
CA ILE A 384 23.71 8.18 12.54
C ILE A 384 23.95 6.78 13.08
N ASN A 385 24.28 5.82 12.21
CA ASN A 385 24.72 4.48 12.60
C ASN A 385 25.61 3.85 11.53
N VAL A 386 26.41 2.87 11.95
CA VAL A 386 27.26 2.04 11.08
C VAL A 386 26.96 0.58 11.37
N ARG A 387 26.97 -0.26 10.33
CA ARG A 387 26.72 -1.70 10.41
C ARG A 387 27.73 -2.44 9.55
N VAL A 388 28.33 -3.49 10.10
CA VAL A 388 29.06 -4.51 9.33
C VAL A 388 28.09 -5.64 9.02
N ILE A 389 28.07 -6.10 7.77
CA ILE A 389 27.07 -7.04 7.25
C ILE A 389 27.70 -8.30 6.65
#